data_AF-A0A1I3HAL5-F1
#
_entry.id   AF-A0A1I3HAL5-F1
#
_cell.length_a   1.000
_cell.length_b   1.000
_cell.length_c   1.000
_cell.angle_alpha   90.00
_cell.angle_beta   90.00
_cell.angle_gamma   90.00
#
_symmetry.space_group_name_H-M   'P 1'
#
loop_
_entity.id
_entity.type
_entity.pdbx_description
1 polymer ?
#
loop_
_entity_poly.entity_id
_entity_poly.type
_entity_poly.pdbx_seq_one_letter_code
_entity_poly.pdbx_strand_id
1 'polypeptide(L)'
;MSIDDTLPIPADVERRFLENVSHEVGVRTWLEEREIDPERTGQAALINYGYVWNGVRYNFKIYPAEHIGPKRSALAVPIIEAGQFVDLLLIGDDGSFETVSCRASWLGRDNINRSTVRLHAHPLDWLQSGCTGVCHIAPISRAALKELAAVQRIECNDIHTALEAWDWGFGDDEGLSRFWIDDTPESIRRYFEQAARWQAMCKLVAEVYR
;
A
#
# COMPACT_ATOMS: atom_id res chain seq x y z
N MET A 1 9.05 -3.64 19.81
CA MET A 1 8.44 -2.37 19.41
C MET A 1 6.93 -2.59 19.47
N SER A 2 6.24 -2.05 20.50
CA SER A 2 4.80 -2.30 20.64
C SER A 2 4.09 -1.57 19.51
N ILE A 3 3.18 -2.25 18.84
CA ILE A 3 2.26 -1.58 17.92
C ILE A 3 1.52 -0.52 18.74
N ASP A 4 1.33 0.66 18.17
CA ASP A 4 0.61 1.73 18.83
C ASP A 4 -0.81 1.24 19.18
N ASP A 5 -1.03 0.94 20.46
CA ASP A 5 -2.29 0.40 20.97
C ASP A 5 -3.43 1.43 20.87
N THR A 6 -3.11 2.65 20.46
CA THR A 6 -4.09 3.69 20.21
C THR A 6 -4.73 3.62 18.82
N LEU A 7 -4.22 2.78 17.90
CA LEU A 7 -4.82 2.60 16.57
C LEU A 7 -6.16 1.85 16.64
N PRO A 8 -7.04 2.02 15.62
CA PRO A 8 -8.26 1.23 15.49
C PRO A 8 -8.03 -0.29 15.58
N ILE A 9 -9.02 -1.02 16.12
CA ILE A 9 -9.00 -2.50 16.14
C ILE A 9 -9.42 -3.02 14.76
N PRO A 10 -8.67 -3.95 14.14
CA PRO A 10 -9.03 -4.51 12.84
C PRO A 10 -10.47 -5.03 12.75
N ALA A 11 -10.94 -5.77 13.77
CA ALA A 11 -12.32 -6.29 13.80
C ALA A 11 -13.39 -5.19 13.82
N ASP A 12 -13.12 -4.06 14.49
CA ASP A 12 -14.04 -2.92 14.45
C ASP A 12 -14.01 -2.22 13.10
N VAL A 13 -12.83 -2.11 12.49
CA VAL A 13 -12.67 -1.53 11.14
C VAL A 13 -13.39 -2.38 10.11
N GLU A 14 -13.20 -3.70 10.12
CA GLU A 14 -13.88 -4.66 9.23
C GLU A 14 -15.39 -4.52 9.35
N ARG A 15 -15.91 -4.57 10.58
CA ARG A 15 -17.35 -4.42 10.83
C ARG A 15 -17.87 -3.10 10.29
N ARG A 16 -17.18 -1.98 10.55
CA ARG A 16 -17.58 -0.66 10.03
C ARG A 16 -17.55 -0.63 8.50
N PHE A 17 -16.54 -1.22 7.89
CA PHE A 17 -16.45 -1.33 6.45
C PHE A 17 -17.65 -2.10 5.90
N LEU A 18 -17.88 -3.33 6.37
CA LEU A 18 -18.98 -4.17 5.90
C LEU A 18 -20.38 -3.57 6.15
N GLU A 19 -20.57 -2.86 7.27
CA GLU A 19 -21.82 -2.15 7.59
C GLU A 19 -22.12 -0.97 6.64
N ASN A 20 -21.08 -0.37 6.03
CA ASN A 20 -21.20 0.86 5.25
C ASN A 20 -20.82 0.72 3.77
N VAL A 21 -20.33 -0.46 3.34
CA VAL A 21 -20.15 -0.79 1.92
C VAL A 21 -21.52 -1.07 1.32
N SER A 22 -22.29 -0.01 1.11
CA SER A 22 -23.22 -0.01 -0.02
C SER A 22 -22.37 0.14 -1.27
N HIS A 23 -22.59 -0.68 -2.30
CA HIS A 23 -21.92 -0.54 -3.59
C HIS A 23 -22.11 0.91 -4.12
N GLU A 24 -21.17 1.80 -3.79
CA GLU A 24 -21.28 3.20 -4.19
C GLU A 24 -21.21 3.26 -5.72
N VAL A 25 -22.20 3.94 -6.29
CA VAL A 25 -22.19 4.35 -7.69
C VAL A 25 -20.97 5.26 -7.88
N GLY A 26 -19.87 4.71 -8.43
CA GLY A 26 -18.65 5.47 -8.69
C GLY A 26 -17.35 4.68 -8.50
N VAL A 27 -17.34 3.61 -7.69
CA VAL A 27 -16.12 2.79 -7.48
C VAL A 27 -15.58 2.26 -8.79
N ARG A 28 -16.47 1.67 -9.59
CA ARG A 28 -16.14 1.13 -10.90
C ARG A 28 -15.52 2.20 -11.82
N THR A 29 -16.14 3.39 -11.88
CA THR A 29 -15.63 4.51 -12.66
C THR A 29 -14.26 4.96 -12.17
N TRP A 30 -14.07 5.10 -10.85
CA TRP A 30 -12.79 5.49 -10.26
C TRP A 30 -11.66 4.52 -10.63
N LEU A 31 -11.96 3.22 -10.62
CA LEU A 31 -11.03 2.15 -10.98
C LEU A 31 -10.73 2.16 -12.48
N GLU A 32 -11.76 2.24 -13.33
CA GLU A 32 -11.62 2.26 -14.79
C GLU A 32 -10.84 3.50 -15.27
N GLU A 33 -11.07 4.68 -14.70
CA GLU A 33 -10.32 5.91 -14.99
C GLU A 33 -8.82 5.81 -14.68
N ARG A 34 -8.44 4.86 -13.82
CA ARG A 34 -7.06 4.59 -13.41
C ARG A 34 -6.50 3.29 -14.00
N GLU A 35 -7.20 2.74 -14.98
CA GLU A 35 -6.83 1.49 -15.68
C GLU A 35 -6.75 0.28 -14.73
N ILE A 36 -7.57 0.26 -13.68
CA ILE A 36 -7.67 -0.83 -12.72
C ILE A 36 -8.89 -1.67 -13.05
N ASP A 37 -8.71 -2.99 -13.19
CA ASP A 37 -9.79 -3.94 -13.42
C ASP A 37 -10.67 -4.09 -12.17
N PRO A 38 -11.94 -3.62 -12.19
CA PRO A 38 -12.82 -3.63 -11.02
C PRO A 38 -13.04 -5.05 -10.47
N GLU A 39 -13.12 -6.04 -11.36
CA GLU A 39 -13.39 -7.44 -10.99
C GLU A 39 -12.25 -8.07 -10.20
N ARG A 40 -11.04 -7.49 -10.26
CA ARG A 40 -9.86 -7.98 -9.55
C ARG A 40 -9.60 -7.30 -8.21
N THR A 41 -10.28 -6.19 -7.93
CA THR A 41 -10.09 -5.43 -6.68
C THR A 41 -10.98 -5.92 -5.52
N GLY A 42 -11.86 -6.88 -5.79
CA GLY A 42 -12.71 -7.49 -4.77
C GLY A 42 -13.73 -6.50 -4.19
N GLN A 43 -13.86 -6.46 -2.86
CA GLN A 43 -14.85 -5.64 -2.15
C GLN A 43 -14.43 -4.17 -1.98
N ALA A 44 -13.72 -3.57 -2.95
CA ALA A 44 -13.29 -2.18 -2.85
C ALA A 44 -14.51 -1.22 -2.81
N ALA A 45 -14.39 -0.12 -2.06
CA ALA A 45 -15.44 0.88 -1.94
C ALA A 45 -14.86 2.30 -1.87
N LEU A 46 -15.57 3.28 -2.42
CA LEU A 46 -15.29 4.69 -2.16
C LEU A 46 -15.96 5.03 -0.84
N ILE A 47 -15.20 5.67 0.05
CA ILE A 47 -15.69 6.02 1.37
C ILE A 47 -15.30 7.44 1.72
N ASN A 48 -16.15 8.08 2.53
CA ASN A 48 -15.78 9.25 3.30
C ASN A 48 -15.46 8.81 4.72
N TYR A 49 -14.30 9.16 5.26
CA TYR A 49 -13.86 8.64 6.55
C TYR A 49 -13.15 9.66 7.43
N GLY A 50 -12.94 9.29 8.68
CA GLY A 50 -12.08 9.99 9.61
C GLY A 50 -11.80 9.19 10.88
N TYR A 51 -10.87 9.70 11.68
CA TYR A 51 -10.49 9.12 12.96
C TYR A 51 -10.98 10.00 14.10
N VAL A 52 -11.60 9.40 15.10
CA VAL A 52 -12.10 10.11 16.29
C VAL A 52 -11.43 9.55 17.53
N TRP A 53 -10.70 10.40 18.24
CA TRP A 53 -10.13 10.04 19.55
C TRP A 53 -11.25 9.85 20.58
N ASN A 54 -11.26 8.71 21.27
CA ASN A 54 -12.26 8.42 22.30
C ASN A 54 -11.75 8.57 23.74
N GLY A 55 -10.52 9.05 23.93
CA GLY A 55 -9.85 9.13 25.24
C GLY A 55 -8.79 8.04 25.45
N VAL A 56 -8.88 6.92 24.73
CA VAL A 56 -7.98 5.75 24.87
C VAL A 56 -7.41 5.32 23.52
N ARG A 57 -8.22 5.37 22.47
CA ARG A 57 -7.83 4.99 21.11
C ARG A 57 -8.56 5.80 20.05
N TYR A 58 -8.03 5.79 18.84
CA TYR A 58 -8.71 6.26 17.66
C TYR A 58 -9.77 5.25 17.20
N ASN A 59 -10.97 5.76 16.96
CA ASN A 59 -12.05 5.03 16.33
C ASN A 59 -12.10 5.43 14.85
N PHE A 60 -12.03 4.44 13.97
CA PHE A 60 -12.30 4.62 12.55
C PHE A 60 -13.81 4.82 12.33
N LYS A 61 -14.17 5.84 11.56
CA LYS A 61 -15.55 6.13 11.17
C LYS A 61 -15.66 6.30 9.68
N ILE A 62 -16.68 5.67 9.11
CA ILE A 62 -17.16 5.94 7.76
C ILE A 62 -18.36 6.88 7.90
N TYR A 63 -18.35 7.96 7.14
CA TYR A 63 -19.38 8.98 7.12
C TYR A 63 -20.22 8.84 5.85
N PRO A 64 -21.53 9.12 5.93
CA PRO A 64 -22.36 9.20 4.74
C PRO A 64 -21.97 10.40 3.87
N ALA A 65 -22.36 10.38 2.60
CA ALA A 65 -22.01 11.42 1.62
C ALA A 65 -22.45 12.82 2.05
N GLU A 66 -23.61 12.92 2.71
CA GLU A 66 -24.19 14.16 3.23
C GLU A 66 -23.55 14.67 4.53
N HIS A 67 -22.62 13.94 5.13
CA HIS A 67 -21.97 14.37 6.36
C HIS A 67 -21.29 15.74 6.19
N ILE A 68 -21.68 16.68 7.05
CA ILE A 68 -21.11 18.02 7.15
C ILE A 68 -20.08 18.01 8.28
N GLY A 69 -18.80 18.12 7.93
CA GLY A 69 -17.68 18.06 8.86
C GLY A 69 -16.37 17.68 8.17
N PRO A 70 -15.23 17.71 8.89
CA PRO A 70 -13.96 17.27 8.33
C PRO A 70 -14.01 15.76 8.03
N LYS A 71 -13.88 15.42 6.75
CA LYS A 71 -13.80 14.05 6.25
C LYS A 71 -12.78 13.96 5.13
N ARG A 72 -12.18 12.78 4.97
CA ARG A 72 -11.32 12.43 3.83
C ARG A 72 -12.07 11.49 2.92
N SER A 73 -11.77 11.52 1.62
CA SER A 73 -12.32 10.59 0.65
C SER A 73 -11.19 9.69 0.15
N ALA A 74 -11.45 8.40 0.03
CA ALA A 74 -10.48 7.43 -0.47
C ALA A 74 -11.17 6.22 -1.07
N LEU A 75 -10.46 5.53 -1.95
CA LEU A 75 -10.72 4.12 -2.24
C LEU A 75 -10.27 3.30 -1.03
N ALA A 76 -11.21 2.59 -0.42
CA ALA A 76 -10.96 1.63 0.63
C ALA A 76 -10.91 0.21 0.04
N VAL A 77 -9.82 -0.50 0.29
CA VAL A 77 -9.59 -1.86 -0.17
C VAL A 77 -9.28 -2.75 1.04
N PRO A 78 -10.10 -3.78 1.33
CA PRO A 78 -9.82 -4.68 2.44
C PRO A 78 -8.55 -5.48 2.18
N ILE A 79 -7.66 -5.53 3.18
CA ILE A 79 -6.45 -6.36 3.15
C ILE A 79 -6.79 -7.69 3.81
N ILE A 80 -6.83 -8.73 2.99
CA ILE A 80 -7.14 -10.10 3.41
C ILE A 80 -5.87 -10.95 3.29
N GLU A 81 -5.50 -11.65 4.37
CA GLU A 81 -4.42 -12.65 4.38
C GLU A 81 -4.99 -13.99 4.83
N ALA A 82 -4.73 -15.08 4.09
CA ALA A 82 -5.26 -16.41 4.41
C ALA A 82 -6.79 -16.44 4.66
N GLY A 83 -7.55 -15.60 3.95
CA GLY A 83 -9.01 -15.49 4.08
C GLY A 83 -9.50 -14.70 5.30
N GLN A 84 -8.61 -14.06 6.06
CA GLN A 84 -8.94 -13.24 7.22
C GLN A 84 -8.65 -11.76 6.96
N PHE A 85 -9.54 -10.89 7.42
CA PHE A 85 -9.30 -9.45 7.40
C PHE A 85 -8.17 -9.09 8.37
N VAL A 86 -7.14 -8.43 7.83
CA VAL A 86 -5.98 -7.97 8.61
C VAL A 86 -6.05 -6.46 8.82
N ASP A 87 -6.42 -5.71 7.77
CA ASP A 87 -6.49 -4.25 7.81
C ASP A 87 -7.30 -3.68 6.64
N LEU A 88 -7.46 -2.36 6.59
CA LEU A 88 -8.05 -1.63 5.47
C LEU A 88 -7.01 -0.69 4.86
N LEU A 89 -6.75 -0.85 3.56
CA LEU A 89 -5.95 0.09 2.77
C LEU A 89 -6.85 1.25 2.33
N LEU A 90 -6.39 2.48 2.49
CA LEU A 90 -7.04 3.68 1.99
C LEU A 90 -6.14 4.35 0.96
N ILE A 91 -6.64 4.63 -0.24
CA ILE A 91 -5.91 5.32 -1.32
C ILE A 91 -6.66 6.61 -1.66
N GLY A 92 -5.99 7.75 -1.48
CA GLY A 92 -6.49 9.07 -1.86
C GLY A 92 -6.41 9.32 -3.37
N ASP A 93 -7.11 10.35 -3.84
CA ASP A 93 -7.11 10.71 -5.27
C ASP A 93 -5.74 11.17 -5.80
N ASP A 94 -4.89 11.69 -4.92
CA ASP A 94 -3.52 12.09 -5.20
C ASP A 94 -2.53 10.91 -5.24
N GLY A 95 -3.03 9.69 -5.03
CA GLY A 95 -2.23 8.47 -4.95
C GLY A 95 -1.57 8.26 -3.59
N SER A 96 -1.76 9.14 -2.61
CA SER A 96 -1.32 8.85 -1.24
C SER A 96 -2.07 7.63 -0.68
N PHE A 97 -1.44 6.91 0.25
CA PHE A 97 -2.11 5.78 0.90
C PHE A 97 -1.80 5.71 2.39
N GLU A 98 -2.71 5.09 3.13
CA GLU A 98 -2.53 4.72 4.54
C GLU A 98 -3.23 3.39 4.85
N THR A 99 -2.88 2.77 5.98
CA THR A 99 -3.63 1.64 6.55
C THR A 99 -4.29 2.07 7.83
N VAL A 100 -5.51 1.58 8.08
CA VAL A 100 -6.32 2.06 9.21
C VAL A 100 -5.77 1.58 10.55
N SER A 101 -5.32 0.33 10.62
CA SER A 101 -4.91 -0.34 11.87
C SER A 101 -3.39 -0.56 11.97
N CYS A 102 -2.65 -0.28 10.88
CA CYS A 102 -1.22 -0.54 10.69
C CYS A 102 -0.80 -1.97 11.07
N ARG A 103 -1.64 -2.97 10.78
CA ARG A 103 -1.37 -4.39 11.09
C ARG A 103 -0.84 -5.16 9.89
N ALA A 104 -1.21 -4.76 8.67
CA ALA A 104 -0.71 -5.36 7.45
C ALA A 104 0.73 -4.89 7.16
N SER A 105 1.61 -5.82 6.83
CA SER A 105 2.96 -5.48 6.33
C SER A 105 3.07 -5.54 4.80
N TRP A 106 2.17 -6.29 4.17
CA TRP A 106 2.17 -6.57 2.74
C TRP A 106 0.76 -6.41 2.18
N LEU A 107 0.69 -5.95 0.94
CA LEU A 107 -0.41 -6.29 0.04
C LEU A 107 -0.04 -7.56 -0.70
N GLY A 108 -1.02 -8.46 -0.88
CA GLY A 108 -0.82 -9.71 -1.61
C GLY A 108 0.14 -10.69 -0.94
N ARG A 109 0.30 -10.66 0.40
CA ARG A 109 1.24 -11.51 1.15
C ARG A 109 1.19 -12.99 0.78
N ASP A 110 0.01 -13.51 0.47
CA ASP A 110 -0.20 -14.90 0.03
C ASP A 110 0.61 -15.27 -1.24
N ASN A 111 1.03 -14.27 -2.02
CA ASN A 111 1.87 -14.46 -3.20
C ASN A 111 3.36 -14.69 -2.86
N ILE A 112 3.83 -14.38 -1.65
CA ILE A 112 5.25 -14.55 -1.25
C ILE A 112 5.70 -16.01 -1.34
N ASN A 113 4.78 -16.96 -1.20
CA ASN A 113 5.09 -18.39 -1.27
C ASN A 113 5.30 -18.91 -2.71
N ARG A 114 5.19 -18.04 -3.73
CA ARG A 114 5.42 -18.40 -5.14
C ARG A 114 6.91 -18.37 -5.46
N SER A 115 7.33 -19.19 -6.43
CA SER A 115 8.73 -19.20 -6.91
C SER A 115 9.14 -17.86 -7.53
N THR A 116 8.21 -17.23 -8.25
CA THR A 116 8.37 -15.91 -8.86
C THR A 116 7.33 -14.96 -8.28
N VAL A 117 7.78 -13.78 -7.84
CA VAL A 117 6.93 -12.73 -7.27
C VAL A 117 7.27 -11.40 -7.92
N ARG A 118 6.25 -10.64 -8.32
CA ARG A 118 6.42 -9.22 -8.67
C ARG A 118 6.30 -8.37 -7.41
N LEU A 119 7.32 -7.57 -7.13
CA LEU A 119 7.39 -6.58 -6.07
C LEU A 119 7.04 -5.21 -6.66
N HIS A 120 5.95 -4.63 -6.16
CA HIS A 120 5.47 -3.31 -6.57
C HIS A 120 5.92 -2.24 -5.58
N ALA A 121 6.37 -1.11 -6.11
CA ALA A 121 6.75 0.06 -5.31
C ALA A 121 5.58 0.71 -4.59
N HIS A 122 4.38 0.64 -5.17
CA HIS A 122 3.23 1.40 -4.71
C HIS A 122 1.93 0.57 -4.73
N PRO A 123 1.01 0.75 -3.76
CA PRO A 123 -0.28 0.07 -3.75
C PRO A 123 -1.11 0.25 -5.02
N LEU A 124 -1.01 1.43 -5.64
CA LEU A 124 -1.71 1.70 -6.90
C LEU A 124 -1.18 0.83 -8.05
N ASP A 125 0.14 0.64 -8.15
CA ASP A 125 0.74 -0.26 -9.14
C ASP A 125 0.28 -1.71 -8.89
N TRP A 126 0.19 -2.11 -7.61
CA TRP A 126 -0.33 -3.42 -7.22
C TRP A 126 -1.80 -3.62 -7.65
N LEU A 127 -2.66 -2.60 -7.46
CA LEU A 127 -4.05 -2.64 -7.96
C LEU A 127 -4.11 -2.71 -9.48
N GLN A 128 -3.33 -1.90 -10.20
CA GLN A 128 -3.25 -1.88 -11.67
C GLN A 128 -2.79 -3.24 -12.23
N SER A 129 -1.92 -3.94 -11.50
CA SER A 129 -1.52 -5.32 -11.82
C SER A 129 -2.60 -6.37 -11.56
N GLY A 130 -3.80 -5.94 -11.17
CA GLY A 130 -4.91 -6.83 -10.80
C GLY A 130 -4.65 -7.57 -9.49
N CYS A 131 -4.08 -6.88 -8.49
CA CYS A 131 -3.78 -7.44 -7.16
C CYS A 131 -2.81 -8.63 -7.20
N THR A 132 -1.93 -8.69 -8.20
CA THR A 132 -0.94 -9.77 -8.36
C THR A 132 0.42 -9.36 -7.81
N GLY A 133 1.19 -10.32 -7.31
CA GLY A 133 2.47 -10.03 -6.66
C GLY A 133 2.27 -9.41 -5.27
N VAL A 134 3.23 -8.61 -4.83
CA VAL A 134 3.29 -8.07 -3.46
C VAL A 134 3.68 -6.60 -3.45
N CYS A 135 3.23 -5.86 -2.44
CA CYS A 135 3.68 -4.49 -2.17
C CYS A 135 3.92 -4.33 -0.67
N HIS A 136 5.13 -3.90 -0.28
CA HIS A 136 5.45 -3.67 1.12
C HIS A 136 4.83 -2.34 1.58
N ILE A 137 4.01 -2.37 2.64
CA ILE A 137 3.22 -1.22 3.09
C ILE A 137 3.43 -0.87 4.57
N ALA A 138 4.25 -1.63 5.30
CA ALA A 138 4.53 -1.31 6.70
C ALA A 138 5.26 0.05 6.80
N PRO A 139 4.74 1.01 7.57
CA PRO A 139 5.29 2.37 7.57
C PRO A 139 6.66 2.46 8.26
N ILE A 140 6.90 1.64 9.28
CA ILE A 140 8.07 1.75 10.17
C ILE A 140 9.00 0.55 10.03
N SER A 141 8.43 -0.66 10.02
CA SER A 141 9.23 -1.88 10.02
C SER A 141 9.63 -2.26 8.60
N ARG A 142 10.85 -2.80 8.47
CA ARG A 142 11.33 -3.50 7.27
C ARG A 142 11.51 -5.00 7.50
N ALA A 143 11.15 -5.49 8.68
CA ALA A 143 11.36 -6.89 9.06
C ALA A 143 10.66 -7.87 8.12
N ALA A 144 9.51 -7.47 7.57
CA ALA A 144 8.71 -8.30 6.67
C ALA A 144 9.43 -8.58 5.33
N LEU A 145 10.35 -7.70 4.89
CA LEU A 145 11.14 -7.89 3.65
C LEU A 145 11.97 -9.18 3.67
N LYS A 146 12.33 -9.69 4.86
CA LYS A 146 13.02 -10.98 5.00
C LYS A 146 12.19 -12.17 4.54
N GLU A 147 10.86 -12.04 4.45
CA GLU A 147 9.98 -13.07 3.90
C GLU A 147 10.27 -13.32 2.41
N LEU A 148 10.81 -12.33 1.69
CA LEU A 148 11.24 -12.48 0.29
C LEU A 148 12.40 -13.46 0.11
N ALA A 149 13.11 -13.83 1.18
CA ALA A 149 14.20 -14.81 1.09
C ALA A 149 13.75 -16.20 0.60
N ALA A 150 12.45 -16.52 0.74
CA ALA A 150 11.85 -17.74 0.21
C ALA A 150 11.59 -17.70 -1.30
N VAL A 151 11.62 -16.50 -1.90
CA VAL A 151 11.36 -16.29 -3.33
C VAL A 151 12.64 -16.52 -4.14
N GLN A 152 12.51 -17.24 -5.25
CA GLN A 152 13.63 -17.53 -6.14
C GLN A 152 13.89 -16.38 -7.13
N ARG A 153 12.82 -15.77 -7.63
CA ARG A 153 12.86 -14.69 -8.62
C ARG A 153 11.92 -13.55 -8.19
N ILE A 154 12.48 -12.35 -8.05
CA ILE A 154 11.76 -11.14 -7.66
C ILE A 154 11.79 -10.16 -8.83
N GLU A 155 10.65 -9.91 -9.43
CA GLU A 155 10.50 -8.94 -10.53
C GLU A 155 10.11 -7.59 -9.95
N CYS A 156 10.77 -6.51 -10.31
CA CYS A 156 10.52 -5.18 -9.73
C CYS A 156 10.25 -4.16 -10.83
N ASN A 157 9.23 -3.34 -10.61
CA ASN A 157 8.93 -2.19 -11.47
C ASN A 157 9.74 -0.94 -11.09
N ASP A 158 10.47 -0.99 -9.97
CA ASP A 158 11.21 0.14 -9.41
C ASP A 158 12.52 -0.32 -8.74
N ILE A 159 13.60 0.39 -9.04
CA ILE A 159 14.94 0.06 -8.54
C ILE A 159 15.11 0.43 -7.06
N HIS A 160 14.47 1.49 -6.56
CA HIS A 160 14.61 1.87 -5.16
C HIS A 160 13.97 0.82 -4.24
N THR A 161 12.79 0.35 -4.62
CA THR A 161 12.08 -0.73 -3.95
C THR A 161 12.88 -2.03 -3.98
N ALA A 162 13.51 -2.35 -5.12
CA ALA A 162 14.38 -3.51 -5.23
C ALA A 162 15.62 -3.40 -4.32
N LEU A 163 16.27 -2.24 -4.29
CA LEU A 163 17.43 -1.99 -3.43
C LEU A 163 17.06 -2.03 -1.94
N GLU A 164 15.90 -1.47 -1.56
CA GLU A 164 15.41 -1.55 -0.18
C GLU A 164 15.10 -3.00 0.22
N ALA A 165 14.41 -3.76 -0.64
CA ALA A 165 14.15 -5.17 -0.42
C ALA A 165 15.45 -6.00 -0.32
N TRP A 166 16.45 -5.68 -1.13
CA TRP A 166 17.77 -6.30 -1.07
C TRP A 166 18.49 -5.99 0.24
N ASP A 167 18.64 -4.71 0.60
CA ASP A 167 19.37 -4.25 1.78
C ASP A 167 18.80 -4.82 3.09
N TRP A 168 17.47 -4.84 3.21
CA TRP A 168 16.79 -5.29 4.43
C TRP A 168 16.42 -6.78 4.44
N GLY A 169 16.20 -7.38 3.27
CA GLY A 169 15.75 -8.76 3.12
C GLY A 169 16.89 -9.77 2.98
N PHE A 170 18.02 -9.37 2.37
CA PHE A 170 19.11 -10.26 1.97
C PHE A 170 20.47 -9.77 2.50
N GLY A 171 20.86 -8.55 2.13
CA GLY A 171 22.12 -7.93 2.56
C GLY A 171 23.40 -8.53 1.97
N ASP A 172 23.30 -9.39 0.95
CA ASP A 172 24.42 -10.06 0.29
C ASP A 172 24.34 -10.06 -1.25
N ASP A 173 25.49 -10.24 -1.91
CA ASP A 173 25.57 -10.23 -3.39
C ASP A 173 24.79 -11.39 -4.04
N GLU A 174 24.67 -12.53 -3.34
CA GLU A 174 23.90 -13.69 -3.83
C GLU A 174 22.41 -13.35 -3.93
N GLY A 175 21.87 -12.61 -2.94
CA GLY A 175 20.50 -12.09 -2.97
C GLY A 175 20.22 -11.15 -4.13
N LEU A 176 21.22 -10.37 -4.57
CA LEU A 176 21.06 -9.43 -5.70
C LEU A 176 20.73 -10.17 -7.01
N SER A 177 21.28 -11.37 -7.21
CA SER A 177 21.03 -12.19 -8.41
C SER A 177 19.56 -12.63 -8.58
N ARG A 178 18.75 -12.48 -7.52
CA ARG A 178 17.32 -12.84 -7.52
C ARG A 178 16.42 -11.72 -8.04
N PHE A 179 16.95 -10.50 -8.21
CA PHE A 179 16.16 -9.34 -8.64
C PHE A 179 16.23 -9.14 -10.16
N TRP A 180 15.07 -8.98 -10.79
CA TRP A 180 14.92 -8.58 -12.18
C TRP A 180 14.16 -7.26 -12.24
N ILE A 181 14.86 -6.20 -12.62
CA ILE A 181 14.27 -4.87 -12.77
C ILE A 181 13.71 -4.75 -14.18
N ASP A 182 12.49 -4.26 -14.30
CA ASP A 182 11.89 -3.92 -15.59
C ASP A 182 12.75 -2.84 -16.28
N ASP A 183 13.34 -3.17 -17.43
CA ASP A 183 14.26 -2.32 -18.20
C ASP A 183 13.58 -1.58 -19.36
N THR A 184 12.26 -1.41 -19.28
CA THR A 184 11.50 -0.68 -20.29
C THR A 184 11.88 0.81 -20.31
N PRO A 185 11.77 1.50 -21.46
CA PRO A 185 12.01 2.93 -21.54
C PRO A 185 11.20 3.74 -20.51
N GLU A 186 9.98 3.29 -20.19
CA GLU A 186 9.11 3.90 -19.20
C GLU A 186 9.66 3.74 -17.77
N SER A 187 10.12 2.53 -17.40
CA SER A 187 10.73 2.27 -16.09
C SER A 187 12.02 3.05 -15.91
N ILE A 188 12.87 3.09 -16.95
CA ILE A 188 14.11 3.88 -16.95
C ILE A 188 13.80 5.38 -16.79
N ARG A 189 12.79 5.90 -17.51
CA ARG A 189 12.37 7.31 -17.37
C ARG A 189 11.89 7.62 -15.96
N ARG A 190 11.00 6.79 -15.41
CA ARG A 190 10.48 6.95 -14.03
C ARG A 190 11.61 6.99 -13.02
N TYR A 191 12.61 6.12 -13.15
CA TYR A 191 13.79 6.14 -12.29
C TYR A 191 14.51 7.50 -12.30
N PHE A 192 14.84 8.01 -13.49
CA PHE A 192 15.55 9.30 -13.59
C PHE A 192 14.70 10.47 -13.10
N GLU A 193 13.39 10.46 -13.35
CA GLU A 193 12.47 11.48 -12.83
C GLU A 193 12.39 11.47 -11.30
N GLN A 194 12.30 10.29 -10.68
CA GLN A 194 12.31 10.14 -9.23
C GLN A 194 13.66 10.57 -8.62
N ALA A 195 14.77 10.13 -9.20
CA ALA A 195 16.11 10.53 -8.76
C ALA A 195 16.30 12.07 -8.84
N ALA A 196 15.81 12.69 -9.90
CA ALA A 196 15.85 14.15 -10.06
C ALA A 196 15.00 14.87 -9.01
N ARG A 197 13.77 14.38 -8.74
CA ARG A 197 12.89 14.92 -7.69
C ARG A 197 13.52 14.80 -6.31
N TRP A 198 14.10 13.64 -5.99
CA TRP A 198 14.79 13.40 -4.72
C TRP A 198 15.96 14.37 -4.54
N GLN A 199 16.82 14.52 -5.55
CA GLN A 199 17.93 15.48 -5.49
C GLN A 199 17.46 16.92 -5.30
N ALA A 200 16.38 17.33 -5.98
CA ALA A 200 15.80 18.65 -5.80
C ALA A 200 15.26 18.85 -4.36
N MET A 201 14.57 17.86 -3.81
CA MET A 201 14.07 17.89 -2.44
C MET A 201 15.19 17.93 -1.40
N CYS A 202 16.24 17.11 -1.55
CA CYS A 202 17.41 17.15 -0.66
C CYS A 202 18.10 18.51 -0.66
N LYS A 203 18.19 19.17 -1.82
CA LYS A 203 18.72 20.55 -1.92
C LYS A 203 17.86 21.55 -1.17
N LEU A 204 16.54 21.51 -1.38
CA LEU A 204 15.58 22.37 -0.67
C LEU A 204 15.66 22.18 0.85
N VAL A 205 15.70 20.94 1.33
CA VAL A 205 15.86 20.63 2.76
C VAL A 205 17.20 21.18 3.27
N ALA A 206 18.30 20.96 2.56
CA ALA A 206 19.61 21.49 2.95
C ALA A 206 19.68 23.03 2.98
N GLU A 207 18.87 23.71 2.18
CA GLU A 207 18.74 25.18 2.19
C GLU A 207 17.86 25.69 3.32
N VAL A 208 16.80 24.97 3.69
CA VAL A 208 15.88 25.33 4.79
C VAL A 208 16.53 25.14 6.17
N TYR A 209 17.47 24.21 6.31
CA TYR A 209 18.20 23.94 7.56
C TYR A 209 19.59 24.60 7.63
N ARG A 210 19.84 25.63 6.81
CA ARG A 210 20.98 26.55 6.95
C ARG A 210 20.58 27.82 7.69
#